data_AF-A0A3Q2DVV1-F1
#
_entry.id   AF-A0A3Q2DVV1-F1
#
_cell.length_a   1.000
_cell.length_b   1.000
_cell.length_c   1.000
_cell.angle_alpha   90.00
_cell.angle_beta   90.00
_cell.angle_gamma   90.00
#
_symmetry.space_group_name_H-M   'P 1'
#
loop_
_entity.id
_entity.type
_entity.pdbx_description
1 polymer ?
#
loop_
_entity_poly.entity_id
_entity_poly.type
_entity_poly.pdbx_seq_one_letter_code
_entity_poly.pdbx_strand_id
1 'polypeptide(L)'
;MAQAPMSCDCFVSLPPGSRDDQVIFGKNSDRPRDEVQEVVYHPAASHPPGSTLECTYIQIPQVEKTYAVVLSKPAWLWGAEMGANDQGVCIGNEAVWTREPVVPGEALLGMDLVRLGLERGDSAWAALTVITGLLEQHGQGGQCKEDPEPFSYHNTFLLVDRNEAWVLETAGRLWVAQKISEGVKNISNQLTIHTEISAEHPELRSVAKAQGWWDGQGEFNFSQVFSPENPPARMDLAKKRYKGGTELLQQYDGTVTAEVMMSILRDKPSGICMDSGGFCTTGSMVSVLPRDTSLPCIHFFTATPDPSRSIFKPFIFSDCPIPVPRVVSPQFGPNDPVRKQPRFQSRVDRRHDLYKAHQVALNTMETKPNEGLAIYDILRDLESQCLSEISAMLGGEIPGDELGDLFFDCVDTEIKFYQ
;
A
#
# COMPACT_ATOMS: atom_id res chain seq x y z
N MET A 1 9.06 -28.56 7.86
CA MET A 1 8.15 -27.42 8.12
C MET A 1 8.00 -26.67 6.80
N ALA A 2 6.76 -26.43 6.34
CA ALA A 2 6.54 -25.63 5.14
C ALA A 2 7.05 -24.21 5.40
N GLN A 3 7.76 -23.60 4.43
CA GLN A 3 8.16 -22.19 4.54
C GLN A 3 6.90 -21.32 4.64
N ALA A 4 6.94 -20.34 5.55
CA ALA A 4 5.82 -19.45 5.80
C ALA A 4 5.75 -18.36 4.70
N PRO A 5 4.54 -17.89 4.34
CA PRO A 5 4.35 -16.90 3.28
C PRO A 5 5.06 -15.57 3.58
N MET A 6 5.65 -14.94 2.56
CA MET A 6 6.32 -13.63 2.65
C MET A 6 5.81 -12.70 1.53
N SER A 7 4.69 -12.01 1.75
CA SER A 7 3.91 -11.43 0.65
C SER A 7 2.91 -10.39 1.23
N CYS A 8 2.56 -9.33 0.50
CA CYS A 8 1.57 -8.25 0.73
C CYS A 8 0.21 -8.58 0.09
N ASP A 9 -0.89 -7.95 0.50
CA ASP A 9 -2.19 -8.05 -0.18
C ASP A 9 -2.91 -6.70 -0.29
N CYS A 10 -3.58 -6.52 -1.43
CA CYS A 10 -4.43 -5.37 -1.76
C CYS A 10 -5.85 -5.86 -2.09
N PHE A 11 -6.85 -5.10 -1.69
CA PHE A 11 -8.27 -5.40 -1.87
C PHE A 11 -9.03 -4.15 -2.30
N VAL A 12 -10.05 -4.34 -3.13
CA VAL A 12 -11.03 -3.31 -3.46
C VAL A 12 -12.42 -3.90 -3.53
N SER A 13 -13.40 -3.12 -3.06
CA SER A 13 -14.82 -3.33 -3.30
C SER A 13 -15.39 -2.07 -3.94
N LEU A 14 -16.00 -2.21 -5.12
CA LEU A 14 -16.75 -1.17 -5.80
C LEU A 14 -18.23 -1.53 -5.80
N PRO A 15 -19.17 -0.58 -5.76
CA PRO A 15 -20.59 -0.90 -5.90
C PRO A 15 -20.86 -1.72 -7.18
N PRO A 16 -21.70 -2.76 -7.13
CA PRO A 16 -22.60 -3.11 -6.03
C PRO A 16 -21.96 -3.99 -4.94
N GLY A 17 -20.65 -4.25 -4.96
CA GLY A 17 -19.97 -5.10 -3.97
C GLY A 17 -19.83 -4.47 -2.58
N SER A 18 -19.88 -3.14 -2.49
CA SER A 18 -19.92 -2.41 -1.22
C SER A 18 -21.37 -2.28 -0.73
N ARG A 19 -21.55 -2.26 0.59
CA ARG A 19 -22.88 -2.09 1.21
C ARG A 19 -23.55 -0.78 0.79
N ASP A 20 -22.76 0.29 0.79
CA ASP A 20 -23.18 1.66 0.48
C ASP A 20 -22.58 2.09 -0.87
N ASP A 21 -23.04 3.21 -1.45
CA ASP A 21 -22.55 3.73 -2.74
C ASP A 21 -21.17 4.42 -2.60
N GLN A 22 -20.18 3.61 -2.21
CA GLN A 22 -18.81 4.00 -1.93
C GLN A 22 -17.85 2.91 -2.38
N VAL A 23 -16.63 3.29 -2.73
CA VAL A 23 -15.54 2.36 -3.01
C VAL A 23 -14.72 2.15 -1.74
N ILE A 24 -14.38 0.90 -1.43
CA ILE A 24 -13.58 0.54 -0.25
C ILE A 24 -12.28 -0.11 -0.71
N PHE A 25 -11.15 0.49 -0.33
CA PHE A 25 -9.80 -0.01 -0.60
C PHE A 25 -9.16 -0.53 0.70
N GLY A 26 -8.35 -1.58 0.61
CA GLY A 26 -7.61 -2.14 1.75
C GLY A 26 -6.23 -2.65 1.34
N LYS A 27 -5.19 -2.41 2.14
CA LYS A 27 -3.83 -2.89 1.88
C LYS A 27 -3.06 -3.24 3.16
N ASN A 28 -2.40 -4.39 3.14
CA ASN A 28 -1.36 -4.76 4.11
C ASN A 28 0.01 -4.66 3.46
N SER A 29 0.95 -4.01 4.15
CA SER A 29 2.34 -3.92 3.73
C SER A 29 3.23 -4.83 4.56
N ASP A 30 3.72 -5.86 3.89
CA ASP A 30 4.41 -6.99 4.47
C ASP A 30 5.91 -6.90 4.21
N ARG A 31 6.64 -6.53 5.27
CA ARG A 31 8.04 -6.08 5.24
C ARG A 31 8.87 -6.80 6.30
N PRO A 32 10.21 -6.79 6.22
CA PRO A 32 11.08 -7.17 7.34
C PRO A 32 10.56 -6.63 8.66
N ARG A 33 10.54 -7.46 9.70
CA ARG A 33 9.87 -7.16 10.98
C ARG A 33 10.39 -5.90 11.68
N ASP A 34 11.66 -5.58 11.50
CA ASP A 34 12.34 -4.42 12.05
C ASP A 34 12.18 -3.15 11.19
N GLU A 35 11.56 -3.26 10.02
CA GLU A 35 11.29 -2.13 9.13
C GLU A 35 10.11 -1.32 9.64
N VAL A 36 10.38 -0.07 10.05
CA VAL A 36 9.37 0.85 10.57
C VAL A 36 8.62 1.49 9.40
N GLN A 37 7.29 1.55 9.49
CA GLN A 37 6.48 2.40 8.62
C GLN A 37 6.01 3.66 9.32
N GLU A 38 6.08 4.75 8.57
CA GLU A 38 5.59 6.06 8.93
C GLU A 38 4.25 6.30 8.25
N VAL A 39 3.40 7.12 8.86
CA VAL A 39 2.26 7.74 8.17
C VAL A 39 2.55 9.24 8.06
N VAL A 40 2.73 9.72 6.82
CA VAL A 40 3.15 11.10 6.56
C VAL A 40 2.20 11.79 5.59
N TYR A 41 1.87 13.04 5.91
CA TYR A 41 1.15 13.95 5.02
C TYR A 41 2.14 14.87 4.29
N HIS A 42 1.94 15.03 2.99
CA HIS A 42 2.61 16.03 2.17
C HIS A 42 1.57 16.91 1.48
N PRO A 43 1.64 18.25 1.63
CA PRO A 43 0.68 19.15 1.00
C PRO A 43 0.89 19.22 -0.52
N ALA A 44 -0.17 19.62 -1.23
CA ALA A 44 -0.08 20.00 -2.63
C ALA A 44 0.97 21.11 -2.80
N ALA A 45 1.77 21.03 -3.86
CA ALA A 45 2.88 21.94 -4.08
C ALA A 45 2.93 22.42 -5.53
N SER A 46 3.54 23.59 -5.71
CA SER A 46 3.96 24.09 -7.02
C SER A 46 5.48 24.13 -7.08
N HIS A 47 6.06 23.67 -8.18
CA HIS A 47 7.50 23.54 -8.37
C HIS A 47 7.98 24.42 -9.53
N PRO A 48 9.19 25.01 -9.45
CA PRO A 48 9.75 25.77 -10.55
C PRO A 48 9.92 24.92 -11.83
N PRO A 49 9.64 25.48 -13.02
CA PRO A 49 9.87 24.78 -14.28
C PRO A 49 11.32 24.29 -14.42
N GLY A 50 11.50 23.05 -14.86
CA GLY A 50 12.81 22.43 -15.04
C GLY A 50 13.51 21.99 -13.75
N SER A 51 12.84 22.07 -12.59
CA SER A 51 13.36 21.50 -11.35
C SER A 51 13.44 19.97 -11.40
N THR A 52 14.26 19.38 -10.51
CA THR A 52 14.42 17.94 -10.36
C THR A 52 13.88 17.48 -9.01
N LEU A 53 13.53 16.20 -8.94
CA LEU A 53 13.06 15.51 -7.75
C LEU A 53 14.02 14.37 -7.45
N GLU A 54 14.53 14.31 -6.22
CA GLU A 54 15.28 13.17 -5.70
C GLU A 54 14.28 12.13 -5.16
N CYS A 55 14.20 10.98 -5.84
CA CYS A 55 13.44 9.81 -5.39
C CYS A 55 14.32 8.96 -4.45
N THR A 56 14.01 7.67 -4.26
CA THR A 56 14.79 6.84 -3.32
C THR A 56 16.25 6.67 -3.77
N TYR A 57 16.49 6.44 -5.06
CA TYR A 57 17.84 6.23 -5.58
C TYR A 57 18.27 7.16 -6.71
N ILE A 58 17.33 7.59 -7.55
CA ILE A 58 17.63 8.39 -8.73
C ILE A 58 16.94 9.76 -8.67
N GLN A 59 17.41 10.69 -9.47
CA GLN A 59 16.74 11.96 -9.71
C GLN A 59 15.97 11.92 -11.03
N ILE A 60 14.76 12.48 -11.04
CA ILE A 60 13.92 12.62 -12.23
C ILE A 60 13.48 14.08 -12.41
N PRO A 61 13.03 14.48 -13.62
CA PRO A 61 12.36 15.77 -13.79
C PRO A 61 11.13 15.90 -12.89
N GLN A 62 10.98 17.05 -12.24
CA GLN A 62 9.82 17.36 -11.41
C GLN A 62 8.70 17.98 -12.26
N VAL A 63 7.45 17.68 -11.91
CA VAL A 63 6.27 18.30 -12.51
C VAL A 63 5.94 19.64 -11.83
N GLU A 64 5.27 20.54 -12.53
CA GLU A 64 4.98 21.88 -11.98
C GLU A 64 4.01 21.87 -10.81
N LYS A 65 3.13 20.87 -10.71
CA LYS A 65 2.13 20.76 -9.64
C LYS A 65 2.02 19.33 -9.14
N THR A 66 1.85 19.19 -7.82
CA THR A 66 1.54 17.93 -7.17
C THR A 66 0.30 18.06 -6.30
N TYR A 67 -0.48 16.98 -6.21
CA TYR A 67 -1.59 16.83 -5.28
C TYR A 67 -1.10 16.60 -3.84
N ALA A 68 -1.94 16.91 -2.85
CA ALA A 68 -1.63 16.54 -1.47
C ALA A 68 -1.79 15.03 -1.30
N VAL A 69 -0.91 14.41 -0.51
CA VAL A 69 -0.90 12.96 -0.29
C VAL A 69 -0.74 12.62 1.18
N VAL A 70 -1.36 11.51 1.60
CA VAL A 70 -1.08 10.81 2.85
C VAL A 70 -0.51 9.44 2.52
N LEU A 71 0.66 9.12 3.06
CA LEU A 71 1.46 7.96 2.68
C LEU A 71 1.72 7.08 3.90
N SER A 72 1.52 5.77 3.76
CA SER A 72 2.18 4.78 4.62
C SER A 72 3.43 4.28 3.91
N LYS A 73 4.59 4.57 4.49
CA LYS A 73 5.88 4.33 3.84
C LYS A 73 6.92 3.76 4.79
N PRO A 74 7.82 2.88 4.32
CA PRO A 74 9.01 2.55 5.09
C PRO A 74 9.85 3.79 5.38
N ALA A 75 10.35 3.87 6.61
CA ALA A 75 11.05 5.03 7.14
C ALA A 75 12.40 5.35 6.45
N TRP A 76 12.91 4.46 5.61
CA TRP A 76 14.21 4.62 4.95
C TRP A 76 14.12 5.10 3.50
N LEU A 77 12.98 4.92 2.83
CA LEU A 77 12.82 5.25 1.42
C LEU A 77 12.01 6.55 1.21
N TRP A 78 12.04 7.10 -0.01
CA TRP A 78 11.30 8.33 -0.35
C TRP A 78 9.85 8.07 -0.78
N GLY A 79 9.62 6.99 -1.53
CA GLY A 79 8.31 6.55 -1.99
C GLY A 79 7.37 6.06 -0.88
N ALA A 80 6.37 5.26 -1.26
CA ALA A 80 5.40 4.70 -0.33
C ALA A 80 4.98 3.27 -0.70
N GLU A 81 4.61 2.50 0.31
CA GLU A 81 4.00 1.18 0.14
C GLU A 81 2.50 1.30 -0.19
N MET A 82 1.86 2.36 0.31
CA MET A 82 0.48 2.72 0.00
C MET A 82 0.19 4.16 0.37
N GLY A 83 -0.89 4.70 -0.16
CA GLY A 83 -1.38 6.00 0.25
C GLY A 83 -2.61 6.43 -0.52
N ALA A 84 -3.02 7.66 -0.24
CA ALA A 84 -4.10 8.32 -0.93
C ALA A 84 -3.75 9.79 -1.23
N ASN A 85 -4.46 10.40 -2.16
CA ASN A 85 -4.37 11.82 -2.45
C ASN A 85 -5.69 12.56 -2.22
N ASP A 86 -5.63 13.89 -2.22
CA ASP A 86 -6.77 14.79 -2.05
C ASP A 86 -7.76 14.79 -3.23
N GLN A 87 -7.44 14.07 -4.32
CA GLN A 87 -8.33 13.86 -5.47
C GLN A 87 -9.16 12.57 -5.35
N GLY A 88 -9.00 11.82 -4.25
CA GLY A 88 -9.73 10.56 -4.03
C GLY A 88 -9.14 9.38 -4.78
N VAL A 89 -7.84 9.38 -5.03
CA VAL A 89 -7.08 8.23 -5.56
C VAL A 89 -6.38 7.51 -4.42
N CYS A 90 -6.43 6.18 -4.41
CA CYS A 90 -5.67 5.28 -3.54
C CYS A 90 -4.78 4.36 -4.38
N ILE A 91 -3.56 4.10 -3.91
CA ILE A 91 -2.63 3.17 -4.59
C ILE A 91 -1.95 2.28 -3.55
N GLY A 92 -1.84 0.98 -3.85
CA GLY A 92 -0.95 0.03 -3.19
C GLY A 92 -0.14 -0.78 -4.20
N ASN A 93 0.96 -1.39 -3.75
CA ASN A 93 1.81 -2.24 -4.58
C ASN A 93 2.30 -3.51 -3.89
N GLU A 94 2.67 -4.50 -4.73
CA GLU A 94 3.13 -5.81 -4.32
C GLU A 94 4.31 -6.22 -5.21
N ALA A 95 5.29 -6.89 -4.61
CA ALA A 95 6.41 -7.50 -5.33
C ALA A 95 5.96 -8.67 -6.23
N VAL A 96 6.41 -8.70 -7.47
CA VAL A 96 6.23 -9.83 -8.40
C VAL A 96 7.55 -10.15 -9.11
N TRP A 97 7.66 -11.41 -9.57
CA TRP A 97 8.77 -11.86 -10.39
C TRP A 97 8.23 -12.41 -11.71
N THR A 98 8.93 -12.08 -12.79
CA THR A 98 8.49 -12.36 -14.15
C THR A 98 9.58 -13.10 -14.92
N ARG A 99 9.28 -13.57 -16.13
CA ARG A 99 10.29 -14.06 -17.08
C ARG A 99 11.27 -12.98 -17.50
N GLU A 100 10.80 -11.74 -17.62
CA GLU A 100 11.70 -10.60 -17.76
C GLU A 100 12.55 -10.49 -16.49
N PRO A 101 13.89 -10.51 -16.60
CA PRO A 101 14.76 -10.46 -15.44
C PRO A 101 14.76 -9.06 -14.81
N VAL A 102 14.93 -9.01 -13.50
CA VAL A 102 15.19 -7.75 -12.80
C VAL A 102 16.60 -7.28 -13.16
N VAL A 103 16.69 -6.12 -13.81
CA VAL A 103 17.97 -5.55 -14.24
C VAL A 103 18.75 -5.03 -13.03
N PRO A 104 20.03 -5.40 -12.84
CA PRO A 104 20.86 -4.83 -11.78
C PRO A 104 21.05 -3.32 -11.94
N GLY A 105 20.92 -2.57 -10.85
CA GLY A 105 21.16 -1.13 -10.83
C GLY A 105 20.07 -0.38 -10.07
N GLU A 106 20.39 0.86 -9.69
CA GLU A 106 19.45 1.79 -9.08
C GLU A 106 18.55 2.41 -10.17
N ALA A 107 17.23 2.33 -9.98
CA ALA A 107 16.21 2.98 -10.79
C ALA A 107 15.06 3.42 -9.87
N LEU A 108 13.88 3.73 -10.41
CA LEU A 108 12.70 3.96 -9.57
C LEU A 108 12.31 2.66 -8.88
N LEU A 109 11.99 2.74 -7.59
CA LEU A 109 11.33 1.63 -6.90
C LEU A 109 9.84 1.60 -7.26
N GLY A 110 9.20 0.44 -7.12
CA GLY A 110 7.74 0.37 -7.16
C GLY A 110 7.09 1.33 -6.16
N MET A 111 7.68 1.45 -4.98
CA MET A 111 7.23 2.38 -3.95
C MET A 111 7.40 3.85 -4.36
N ASP A 112 8.43 4.18 -5.15
CA ASP A 112 8.56 5.53 -5.74
C ASP A 112 7.44 5.78 -6.74
N LEU A 113 7.11 4.79 -7.57
CA LEU A 113 6.01 4.85 -8.54
C LEU A 113 4.65 5.03 -7.85
N VAL A 114 4.40 4.38 -6.70
CA VAL A 114 3.18 4.60 -5.89
C VAL A 114 3.03 6.07 -5.53
N ARG A 115 4.08 6.67 -4.93
CA ARG A 115 4.04 8.07 -4.51
C ARG A 115 3.90 9.01 -5.70
N LEU A 116 4.66 8.77 -6.78
CA LEU A 116 4.60 9.59 -7.99
C LEU A 116 3.22 9.52 -8.66
N GLY A 117 2.58 8.35 -8.68
CA GLY A 117 1.22 8.18 -9.16
C GLY A 117 0.21 8.99 -8.35
N LEU A 118 0.30 8.95 -7.01
CA LEU A 118 -0.56 9.72 -6.11
C LEU A 118 -0.33 11.23 -6.23
N GLU A 119 0.92 11.69 -6.29
CA GLU A 119 1.24 13.11 -6.38
C GLU A 119 0.83 13.73 -7.73
N ARG A 120 0.63 12.92 -8.78
CA ARG A 120 0.48 13.43 -10.17
C ARG A 120 -0.80 12.99 -10.89
N GLY A 121 -1.59 12.07 -10.32
CA GLY A 121 -2.84 11.57 -10.90
C GLY A 121 -4.08 12.03 -10.13
N ASP A 122 -5.11 12.50 -10.83
CA ASP A 122 -6.42 12.89 -10.27
C ASP A 122 -7.50 11.80 -10.40
N SER A 123 -7.13 10.66 -10.96
CA SER A 123 -7.96 9.48 -11.15
C SER A 123 -7.08 8.23 -11.17
N ALA A 124 -7.67 7.05 -10.98
CA ALA A 124 -6.94 5.79 -11.05
C ALA A 124 -6.27 5.62 -12.42
N TRP A 125 -6.93 6.02 -13.51
CA TRP A 125 -6.38 6.00 -14.87
C TRP A 125 -5.24 7.01 -15.07
N ALA A 126 -5.37 8.23 -14.55
CA ALA A 126 -4.29 9.22 -14.64
C ALA A 126 -3.05 8.76 -13.87
N ALA A 127 -3.24 8.21 -12.67
CA ALA A 127 -2.15 7.65 -11.88
C ALA A 127 -1.49 6.45 -12.58
N LEU A 128 -2.28 5.57 -13.22
CA LEU A 128 -1.75 4.47 -14.04
C LEU A 128 -0.87 5.00 -15.17
N THR A 129 -1.34 6.02 -15.89
CA THR A 129 -0.60 6.63 -17.01
C THR A 129 0.71 7.29 -16.54
N VAL A 130 0.70 7.92 -15.36
CA VAL A 130 1.91 8.46 -14.73
C VAL A 130 2.90 7.33 -14.43
N ILE A 131 2.44 6.25 -13.79
CA ILE A 131 3.31 5.12 -13.42
C ILE A 131 3.91 4.47 -14.67
N THR A 132 3.11 4.17 -15.69
CA THR A 132 3.61 3.51 -16.91
C THR A 132 4.57 4.39 -17.70
N GLY A 133 4.28 5.69 -17.83
CA GLY A 133 5.19 6.63 -18.49
C GLY A 133 6.54 6.76 -17.77
N LEU A 134 6.53 6.84 -16.44
CA LEU A 134 7.76 6.87 -15.63
C LEU A 134 8.52 5.55 -15.70
N LEU A 135 7.81 4.41 -15.69
CA LEU A 135 8.40 3.09 -15.83
C LEU A 135 9.09 2.93 -17.19
N GLU A 136 8.45 3.37 -18.27
CA GLU A 136 9.02 3.32 -19.62
C GLU A 136 10.27 4.19 -19.74
N GLN A 137 10.26 5.39 -19.13
CA GLN A 137 11.36 6.34 -19.21
C GLN A 137 12.55 5.98 -18.31
N HIS A 138 12.27 5.62 -17.05
CA HIS A 138 13.29 5.47 -16.00
C HIS A 138 13.52 4.02 -15.57
N GLY A 139 12.67 3.09 -15.97
CA GLY A 139 12.72 1.70 -15.53
C GLY A 139 12.32 1.52 -14.06
N GLN A 140 12.41 0.28 -13.59
CA GLN A 140 12.25 -0.07 -12.19
C GLN A 140 13.40 -0.96 -11.73
N GLY A 141 13.89 -0.76 -10.50
CA GLY A 141 15.06 -1.48 -9.99
C GLY A 141 15.70 -0.81 -8.79
N GLY A 142 16.63 -1.55 -8.17
CA GLY A 142 17.29 -1.16 -6.93
C GLY A 142 16.90 -2.06 -5.77
N GLN A 143 17.52 -1.82 -4.63
CA GLN A 143 17.29 -2.62 -3.43
C GLN A 143 15.93 -2.29 -2.81
N CYS A 144 15.10 -3.29 -2.50
CA CYS A 144 13.75 -3.11 -1.97
C CYS A 144 13.63 -3.40 -0.46
N LYS A 145 14.74 -3.49 0.27
CA LYS A 145 14.81 -3.60 1.74
C LYS A 145 16.05 -2.87 2.27
N GLU A 146 16.02 -2.37 3.50
CA GLU A 146 17.18 -1.71 4.14
C GLU A 146 18.25 -2.73 4.59
N ASP A 147 18.82 -3.48 3.64
CA ASP A 147 19.75 -4.57 3.90
C ASP A 147 20.79 -4.68 2.76
N PRO A 148 22.04 -5.10 3.02
CA PRO A 148 23.04 -5.27 1.98
C PRO A 148 22.79 -6.48 1.05
N GLU A 149 22.01 -7.48 1.46
CA GLU A 149 21.70 -8.65 0.64
C GLU A 149 20.73 -8.29 -0.49
N PRO A 150 21.07 -8.52 -1.78
CA PRO A 150 20.24 -8.13 -2.91
C PRO A 150 18.81 -8.67 -2.85
N PHE A 151 17.84 -7.78 -3.04
CA PHE A 151 16.43 -8.11 -3.04
C PHE A 151 15.67 -7.09 -3.88
N SER A 152 15.47 -7.46 -5.13
CA SER A 152 14.84 -6.62 -6.14
C SER A 152 13.74 -7.41 -6.85
N TYR A 153 12.72 -6.70 -7.34
CA TYR A 153 11.52 -7.27 -7.94
C TYR A 153 10.84 -6.28 -8.88
N HIS A 154 9.94 -6.78 -9.72
CA HIS A 154 8.96 -5.96 -10.42
C HIS A 154 7.71 -5.77 -9.56
N ASN A 155 6.77 -4.95 -10.00
CA ASN A 155 5.61 -4.60 -9.19
C ASN A 155 4.29 -4.92 -9.90
N THR A 156 3.32 -5.34 -9.09
CA THR A 156 1.91 -5.15 -9.41
C THR A 156 1.37 -4.03 -8.54
N PHE A 157 0.33 -3.34 -9.03
CA PHE A 157 -0.30 -2.21 -8.37
C PHE A 157 -1.81 -2.37 -8.42
N LEU A 158 -2.48 -1.96 -7.34
CA LEU A 158 -3.91 -1.70 -7.33
C LEU A 158 -4.12 -0.19 -7.20
N LEU A 159 -4.66 0.42 -8.25
CA LEU A 159 -5.02 1.84 -8.28
C LEU A 159 -6.53 1.97 -8.23
N VAL A 160 -7.04 2.83 -7.35
CA VAL A 160 -8.48 2.94 -7.07
C VAL A 160 -8.88 4.40 -7.00
N ASP A 161 -10.01 4.76 -7.58
CA ASP A 161 -10.69 6.03 -7.33
C ASP A 161 -12.16 5.81 -6.95
N ARG A 162 -12.96 6.88 -6.90
CA ARG A 162 -14.39 6.83 -6.53
C ARG A 162 -15.25 6.01 -7.51
N ASN A 163 -14.77 5.71 -8.71
CA ASN A 163 -15.57 5.13 -9.79
C ASN A 163 -15.07 3.77 -10.24
N GLU A 164 -13.75 3.60 -10.31
CA GLU A 164 -13.11 2.44 -10.91
C GLU A 164 -11.83 2.05 -10.18
N ALA A 165 -11.40 0.82 -10.44
CA ALA A 165 -10.09 0.33 -10.03
C ALA A 165 -9.33 -0.25 -11.23
N TRP A 166 -8.01 -0.26 -11.12
CA TRP A 166 -7.11 -0.80 -12.11
C TRP A 166 -6.07 -1.69 -11.43
N VAL A 167 -5.94 -2.91 -11.92
CA VAL A 167 -4.78 -3.75 -11.64
C VAL A 167 -3.75 -3.45 -12.73
N LEU A 168 -2.53 -3.09 -12.35
CA LEU A 168 -1.40 -2.86 -13.24
C LEU A 168 -0.28 -3.85 -12.90
N GLU A 169 0.09 -4.72 -13.82
CA GLU A 169 1.18 -5.69 -13.64
C GLU A 169 2.34 -5.38 -14.57
N THR A 170 3.56 -5.42 -14.03
CA THR A 170 4.76 -5.01 -14.76
C THR A 170 5.79 -6.15 -14.92
N ALA A 171 6.52 -6.11 -16.02
CA ALA A 171 7.64 -6.99 -16.34
C ALA A 171 8.77 -6.16 -16.97
N GLY A 172 9.75 -5.75 -16.17
CA GLY A 172 10.77 -4.79 -16.59
C GLY A 172 10.12 -3.46 -16.93
N ARG A 173 10.18 -3.02 -18.19
CA ARG A 173 9.47 -1.82 -18.68
C ARG A 173 8.10 -2.13 -19.30
N LEU A 174 7.82 -3.41 -19.55
CA LEU A 174 6.56 -3.85 -20.12
C LEU A 174 5.49 -3.86 -19.02
N TRP A 175 4.24 -3.68 -19.43
CA TRP A 175 3.12 -3.66 -18.51
C TRP A 175 1.82 -4.09 -19.18
N VAL A 176 0.87 -4.52 -18.36
CA VAL A 176 -0.51 -4.80 -18.73
C VAL A 176 -1.43 -4.29 -17.63
N ALA A 177 -2.64 -3.87 -17.99
CA ALA A 177 -3.62 -3.40 -17.04
C ALA A 177 -5.02 -3.97 -17.30
N GLN A 178 -5.73 -4.26 -16.21
CA GLN A 178 -7.12 -4.70 -16.19
C GLN A 178 -7.97 -3.66 -15.44
N LYS A 179 -9.02 -3.18 -16.08
CA LYS A 179 -10.04 -2.31 -15.46
C LYS A 179 -11.05 -3.16 -14.69
N ILE A 180 -11.37 -2.72 -13.47
CA ILE A 180 -12.41 -3.26 -12.61
C ILE A 180 -13.43 -2.14 -12.37
N SER A 181 -14.66 -2.33 -12.81
CA SER A 181 -15.72 -1.31 -12.73
C SER A 181 -16.72 -1.54 -11.60
N GLU A 182 -16.79 -2.75 -11.07
CA GLU A 182 -17.79 -3.15 -10.07
C GLU A 182 -17.36 -4.41 -9.31
N GLY A 183 -18.02 -4.67 -8.18
CA GLY A 183 -17.80 -5.87 -7.37
C GLY A 183 -16.49 -5.84 -6.61
N VAL A 184 -15.98 -7.02 -6.27
CA VAL A 184 -14.80 -7.19 -5.43
C VAL A 184 -13.60 -7.77 -6.18
N LYS A 185 -12.40 -7.27 -5.86
CA LYS A 185 -11.13 -7.78 -6.42
C LYS A 185 -10.02 -7.69 -5.38
N ASN A 186 -9.11 -8.66 -5.41
CA ASN A 186 -7.86 -8.60 -4.67
C ASN A 186 -6.66 -8.87 -5.57
N ILE A 187 -5.49 -8.45 -5.13
CA ILE A 187 -4.19 -8.84 -5.70
C ILE A 187 -3.23 -9.24 -4.56
N SER A 188 -2.20 -10.02 -4.92
CA SER A 188 -1.16 -10.50 -4.02
C SER A 188 0.17 -10.55 -4.80
N ASN A 189 1.23 -11.12 -4.24
CA ASN A 189 2.55 -11.20 -4.90
C ASN A 189 2.63 -12.26 -6.01
N GLN A 190 1.74 -12.17 -6.98
CA GLN A 190 1.72 -12.97 -8.20
C GLN A 190 1.08 -12.20 -9.34
N LEU A 191 1.29 -12.65 -10.57
CA LEU A 191 0.56 -12.16 -11.73
C LEU A 191 -0.86 -12.76 -11.75
N THR A 192 -1.85 -11.91 -11.96
CA THR A 192 -3.28 -12.21 -11.88
C THR A 192 -4.03 -11.83 -13.15
N ILE A 193 -3.46 -10.97 -14.01
CA ILE A 193 -4.08 -10.61 -15.28
C ILE A 193 -3.91 -11.76 -16.27
N HIS A 194 -5.03 -12.38 -16.63
CA HIS A 194 -5.09 -13.47 -17.61
C HIS A 194 -5.28 -12.90 -19.02
N THR A 195 -6.48 -13.04 -19.57
CA THR A 195 -6.83 -12.63 -20.94
C THR A 195 -7.66 -11.35 -20.98
N GLU A 196 -8.26 -10.97 -19.86
CA GLU A 196 -9.02 -9.73 -19.68
C GLU A 196 -8.09 -8.52 -19.56
N ILE A 197 -7.58 -8.08 -20.70
CA ILE A 197 -6.63 -6.98 -20.81
C ILE A 197 -7.37 -5.73 -21.31
N SER A 198 -7.35 -4.66 -20.51
CA SER A 198 -7.97 -3.38 -20.85
C SER A 198 -6.98 -2.41 -21.49
N ALA A 199 -5.71 -2.46 -21.09
CA ALA A 199 -4.61 -1.72 -21.70
C ALA A 199 -3.30 -2.50 -21.59
N GLU A 200 -2.38 -2.30 -22.52
CA GLU A 200 -1.07 -2.97 -22.53
C GLU A 200 0.03 -2.10 -23.13
N HIS A 201 1.27 -2.37 -22.76
CA HIS A 201 2.43 -1.79 -23.40
C HIS A 201 2.46 -2.18 -24.89
N PRO A 202 2.70 -1.25 -25.85
CA PRO A 202 2.62 -1.53 -27.29
C PRO A 202 3.52 -2.67 -27.78
N GLU A 203 4.66 -2.88 -27.11
CA GLU A 203 5.62 -3.93 -27.45
C GLU A 203 5.46 -5.24 -26.65
N LEU A 204 4.49 -5.32 -25.72
CA LEU A 204 4.34 -6.46 -24.81
C LEU A 204 4.30 -7.80 -25.56
N ARG A 205 3.43 -7.88 -26.56
CA ARG A 205 3.19 -9.09 -27.35
C ARG A 205 4.32 -9.39 -28.32
N SER A 206 4.92 -8.37 -28.94
CA SER A 206 6.03 -8.56 -29.88
C SER A 206 7.28 -9.05 -29.15
N VAL A 207 7.58 -8.52 -27.96
CA VAL A 207 8.67 -9.01 -27.10
C VAL A 207 8.39 -10.44 -26.67
N ALA A 208 7.18 -10.76 -26.20
CA ALA A 208 6.84 -12.13 -25.81
C ALA A 208 7.03 -13.14 -26.96
N LYS A 209 6.69 -12.77 -28.20
CA LYS A 209 6.96 -13.60 -29.39
C LYS A 209 8.45 -13.73 -29.70
N ALA A 210 9.18 -12.62 -29.67
CA ALA A 210 10.61 -12.60 -29.97
C ALA A 210 11.42 -13.45 -28.97
N GLN A 211 10.98 -13.48 -27.71
CA GLN A 211 11.58 -14.30 -26.64
C GLN A 211 11.10 -15.76 -26.66
N GLY A 212 10.16 -16.12 -27.55
CA GLY A 212 9.59 -17.46 -27.62
C GLY A 212 8.67 -17.82 -26.43
N TRP A 213 8.21 -16.83 -25.66
CA TRP A 213 7.30 -17.04 -24.53
C TRP A 213 5.84 -17.21 -24.98
N TRP A 214 5.51 -16.66 -26.15
CA TRP A 214 4.21 -16.82 -26.81
C TRP A 214 4.42 -17.11 -28.29
N ASP A 215 3.77 -18.14 -28.82
CA ASP A 215 3.84 -18.52 -30.24
C ASP A 215 3.05 -17.60 -31.17
N GLY A 216 2.26 -16.68 -30.60
CA GLY A 216 1.41 -15.76 -31.32
C GLY A 216 0.09 -16.35 -31.79
N GLN A 217 -0.23 -17.58 -31.37
CA GLN A 217 -1.49 -18.26 -31.63
C GLN A 217 -2.36 -18.23 -30.36
N GLY A 218 -3.67 -18.30 -30.56
CA GLY A 218 -4.65 -18.27 -29.47
C GLY A 218 -4.76 -16.91 -28.76
N GLU A 219 -5.47 -16.92 -27.64
CA GLU A 219 -5.66 -15.75 -26.79
C GLU A 219 -4.42 -15.48 -25.95
N PHE A 220 -4.03 -14.21 -25.83
CA PHE A 220 -2.85 -13.82 -25.06
C PHE A 220 -3.19 -13.80 -23.57
N ASN A 221 -2.58 -14.70 -22.79
CA ASN A 221 -2.73 -14.77 -21.33
C ASN A 221 -1.46 -14.26 -20.64
N PHE A 222 -1.50 -13.04 -20.09
CA PHE A 222 -0.30 -12.38 -19.58
C PHE A 222 0.35 -13.15 -18.43
N SER A 223 -0.40 -13.51 -17.40
CA SER A 223 0.15 -14.21 -16.24
C SER A 223 0.73 -15.58 -16.63
N GLN A 224 0.18 -16.28 -17.61
CA GLN A 224 0.78 -17.51 -18.14
C GLN A 224 2.07 -17.26 -18.92
N VAL A 225 2.07 -16.24 -19.81
CA VAL A 225 3.21 -15.94 -20.70
C VAL A 225 4.39 -15.36 -19.92
N PHE A 226 4.14 -14.53 -18.91
CA PHE A 226 5.17 -13.81 -18.16
C PHE A 226 5.53 -14.42 -16.81
N SER A 227 4.82 -15.44 -16.33
CA SER A 227 5.24 -16.15 -15.10
C SER A 227 6.55 -16.91 -15.32
N PRO A 228 7.51 -16.81 -14.39
CA PRO A 228 8.77 -17.56 -14.47
C PRO A 228 8.50 -19.06 -14.32
N GLU A 229 9.33 -19.89 -14.96
CA GLU A 229 9.23 -21.36 -14.84
C GLU A 229 9.52 -21.84 -13.41
N ASN A 230 10.44 -21.15 -12.72
CA ASN A 230 10.82 -21.42 -11.34
C ASN A 230 10.55 -20.18 -10.49
N PRO A 231 9.28 -19.91 -10.12
CA PRO A 231 8.95 -18.76 -9.28
C PRO A 231 9.63 -18.88 -7.91
N PRO A 232 10.03 -17.75 -7.28
CA PRO A 232 10.47 -17.78 -5.89
C PRO A 232 9.39 -18.36 -4.98
N ALA A 233 9.79 -19.11 -3.95
CA ALA A 233 8.85 -19.80 -3.04
C ALA A 233 7.74 -18.89 -2.48
N ARG A 234 8.06 -17.61 -2.25
CA ARG A 234 7.09 -16.62 -1.78
C ARG A 234 5.96 -16.30 -2.76
N MET A 235 6.23 -16.32 -4.07
CA MET A 235 5.22 -16.11 -5.10
C MET A 235 4.28 -17.33 -5.18
N ASP A 236 4.80 -18.54 -4.98
CA ASP A 236 3.94 -19.73 -4.86
C ASP A 236 3.09 -19.73 -3.59
N LEU A 237 3.64 -19.24 -2.48
CA LEU A 237 2.88 -19.09 -1.25
C LEU A 237 1.81 -17.99 -1.37
N ALA A 238 2.06 -16.93 -2.15
CA ALA A 238 1.10 -15.88 -2.46
C ALA A 238 -0.18 -16.40 -3.14
N LYS A 239 -0.10 -17.48 -3.95
CA LYS A 239 -1.28 -18.13 -4.54
C LYS A 239 -2.33 -18.55 -3.51
N LYS A 240 -1.88 -19.08 -2.36
CA LYS A 240 -2.76 -19.51 -1.27
C LYS A 240 -3.43 -18.31 -0.61
N ARG A 241 -2.68 -17.23 -0.39
CA ARG A 241 -3.20 -16.01 0.23
C ARG A 241 -4.14 -15.26 -0.68
N TYR A 242 -3.79 -15.14 -1.97
CA TYR A 242 -4.68 -14.62 -3.00
C TYR A 242 -6.02 -15.37 -2.97
N LYS A 243 -5.99 -16.71 -3.02
CA LYS A 243 -7.20 -17.53 -2.97
C LYS A 243 -7.98 -17.32 -1.67
N GLY A 244 -7.32 -17.37 -0.51
CA GLY A 244 -7.96 -17.15 0.79
C GLY A 244 -8.58 -15.75 0.91
N GLY A 245 -7.88 -14.73 0.43
CA GLY A 245 -8.38 -13.35 0.36
C GLY A 245 -9.54 -13.19 -0.61
N THR A 246 -9.52 -13.86 -1.78
CA THR A 246 -10.67 -13.91 -2.68
C THR A 246 -11.86 -14.56 -1.99
N GLU A 247 -11.67 -15.72 -1.36
CA GLU A 247 -12.74 -16.45 -0.65
C GLU A 247 -13.32 -15.65 0.52
N LEU A 248 -12.48 -14.93 1.28
CA LEU A 248 -12.93 -14.05 2.36
C LEU A 248 -13.69 -12.84 1.82
N LEU A 249 -13.14 -12.13 0.83
CA LEU A 249 -13.78 -10.93 0.29
C LEU A 249 -15.11 -11.27 -0.39
N GLN A 250 -15.19 -12.40 -1.09
CA GLN A 250 -16.41 -12.87 -1.74
C GLN A 250 -17.52 -13.28 -0.76
N GLN A 251 -17.21 -13.62 0.49
CA GLN A 251 -18.26 -13.86 1.51
C GLN A 251 -19.06 -12.60 1.84
N TYR A 252 -18.47 -11.43 1.57
CA TYR A 252 -19.06 -10.14 1.86
C TYR A 252 -19.43 -9.35 0.60
N ASP A 253 -19.34 -9.94 -0.59
CA ASP A 253 -19.73 -9.25 -1.84
C ASP A 253 -21.19 -8.79 -1.75
N GLY A 254 -21.42 -7.49 -1.97
CA GLY A 254 -22.70 -6.82 -1.75
C GLY A 254 -22.86 -6.16 -0.37
N THR A 255 -21.94 -6.43 0.56
CA THR A 255 -22.04 -6.01 1.97
C THR A 255 -20.72 -5.52 2.55
N VAL A 256 -19.69 -5.29 1.72
CA VAL A 256 -18.39 -4.83 2.20
C VAL A 256 -18.54 -3.44 2.84
N THR A 257 -17.99 -3.29 4.05
CA THR A 257 -17.83 -2.04 4.81
C THR A 257 -16.37 -1.83 5.17
N ALA A 258 -16.02 -0.68 5.74
CA ALA A 258 -14.67 -0.43 6.25
C ALA A 258 -14.29 -1.47 7.33
N GLU A 259 -15.21 -1.81 8.23
CA GLU A 259 -15.02 -2.78 9.31
C GLU A 259 -14.81 -4.20 8.78
N VAL A 260 -15.56 -4.59 7.74
CA VAL A 260 -15.34 -5.86 7.04
C VAL A 260 -13.94 -5.87 6.44
N MET A 261 -13.53 -4.81 5.75
CA MET A 261 -12.18 -4.72 5.17
C MET A 261 -11.09 -4.78 6.25
N MET A 262 -11.24 -4.06 7.36
CA MET A 262 -10.33 -4.13 8.51
C MET A 262 -10.26 -5.55 9.09
N SER A 263 -11.37 -6.29 9.12
CA SER A 263 -11.39 -7.68 9.58
C SER A 263 -10.62 -8.63 8.65
N ILE A 264 -10.73 -8.43 7.33
CA ILE A 264 -9.98 -9.18 6.32
C ILE A 264 -8.48 -8.91 6.48
N LEU A 265 -8.08 -7.65 6.62
CA LEU A 265 -6.68 -7.27 6.81
C LEU A 265 -6.08 -7.79 8.13
N ARG A 266 -6.91 -8.14 9.10
CA ARG A 266 -6.53 -8.75 10.39
C ARG A 266 -6.44 -10.28 10.36
N ASP A 267 -6.88 -10.92 9.27
CA ASP A 267 -7.00 -12.37 9.23
C ASP A 267 -5.62 -13.06 9.15
N LYS A 268 -5.15 -13.58 10.28
CA LYS A 268 -3.93 -14.41 10.36
C LYS A 268 -4.10 -15.80 9.71
N PRO A 269 -5.24 -16.51 9.85
CA PRO A 269 -5.40 -17.86 9.28
C PRO A 269 -5.18 -17.97 7.76
N SER A 270 -5.66 -17.00 6.98
CA SER A 270 -5.40 -16.90 5.53
C SER A 270 -3.96 -16.49 5.19
N GLY A 271 -3.25 -15.91 6.15
CA GLY A 271 -1.92 -15.32 6.00
C GLY A 271 -1.92 -13.87 5.49
N ILE A 272 -3.08 -13.23 5.39
CA ILE A 272 -3.21 -11.81 4.99
C ILE A 272 -2.58 -10.91 6.06
N CYS A 273 -2.88 -11.15 7.34
CA CYS A 273 -2.17 -10.52 8.45
C CYS A 273 -0.91 -11.34 8.76
N MET A 274 0.22 -10.91 8.23
CA MET A 274 1.44 -11.71 8.26
C MET A 274 2.26 -11.49 9.53
N ASP A 275 2.80 -12.59 10.07
CA ASP A 275 3.64 -12.58 11.27
C ASP A 275 4.61 -13.79 11.26
N SER A 276 5.39 -13.94 10.19
CA SER A 276 6.22 -15.15 9.99
C SER A 276 7.44 -14.92 9.10
N GLY A 277 8.43 -15.84 9.14
CA GLY A 277 9.55 -15.84 8.20
C GLY A 277 10.50 -14.64 8.28
N GLY A 278 10.57 -13.95 9.42
CA GLY A 278 11.35 -12.71 9.58
C GLY A 278 10.64 -11.45 9.08
N PHE A 279 9.41 -11.60 8.57
CA PHE A 279 8.57 -10.50 8.14
C PHE A 279 7.36 -10.37 9.08
N CYS A 280 6.68 -9.22 8.99
CA CYS A 280 5.32 -9.03 9.47
C CYS A 280 4.59 -7.98 8.62
N THR A 281 3.28 -7.87 8.80
CA THR A 281 2.55 -6.69 8.33
C THR A 281 3.01 -5.50 9.16
N THR A 282 3.75 -4.58 8.54
CA THR A 282 4.37 -3.43 9.21
C THR A 282 3.48 -2.18 9.19
N GLY A 283 2.49 -2.15 8.31
CA GLY A 283 1.46 -1.14 8.25
C GLY A 283 0.24 -1.66 7.49
N SER A 284 -0.94 -1.16 7.85
CA SER A 284 -2.20 -1.48 7.19
C SER A 284 -3.01 -0.21 6.92
N MET A 285 -3.73 -0.20 5.79
CA MET A 285 -4.57 0.91 5.35
C MET A 285 -5.95 0.41 4.92
N VAL A 286 -6.99 1.15 5.27
CA VAL A 286 -8.34 1.03 4.68
C VAL A 286 -8.77 2.41 4.21
N SER A 287 -9.47 2.51 3.08
CA SER A 287 -10.02 3.79 2.61
C SER A 287 -11.46 3.63 2.17
N VAL A 288 -12.26 4.65 2.46
CA VAL A 288 -13.64 4.78 2.05
C VAL A 288 -13.73 5.99 1.14
N LEU A 289 -14.15 5.76 -0.11
CA LEU A 289 -14.25 6.77 -1.16
C LEU A 289 -15.73 6.85 -1.58
N PRO A 290 -16.54 7.73 -0.98
CA PRO A 290 -17.93 7.91 -1.39
C PRO A 290 -18.01 8.27 -2.88
N ARG A 291 -19.02 7.79 -3.62
CA ARG A 291 -19.22 8.25 -5.01
C ARG A 291 -19.72 9.69 -5.08
N ASP A 292 -20.45 10.13 -4.06
CA ASP A 292 -20.81 11.54 -3.90
C ASP A 292 -19.56 12.37 -3.59
N THR A 293 -19.15 13.19 -4.56
CA THR A 293 -17.97 14.06 -4.46
C THR A 293 -18.12 15.19 -3.43
N SER A 294 -19.34 15.46 -2.94
CA SER A 294 -19.54 16.40 -1.83
C SER A 294 -19.11 15.83 -0.48
N LEU A 295 -19.00 14.51 -0.36
CA LEU A 295 -18.52 13.83 0.83
C LEU A 295 -16.99 13.63 0.76
N PRO A 296 -16.27 13.80 1.87
CA PRO A 296 -14.82 13.60 1.91
C PRO A 296 -14.47 12.11 1.81
N CYS A 297 -13.29 11.83 1.27
CA CYS A 297 -12.69 10.50 1.40
C CYS A 297 -12.12 10.32 2.81
N ILE A 298 -12.22 9.10 3.34
CA ILE A 298 -11.71 8.75 4.67
C ILE A 298 -10.62 7.69 4.52
N HIS A 299 -9.46 7.92 5.15
CA HIS A 299 -8.31 7.03 5.04
C HIS A 299 -7.87 6.59 6.44
N PHE A 300 -7.96 5.31 6.73
CA PHE A 300 -7.55 4.75 8.00
C PHE A 300 -6.17 4.11 7.91
N PHE A 301 -5.31 4.38 8.88
CA PHE A 301 -3.98 3.80 8.97
C PHE A 301 -3.71 3.20 10.34
N THR A 302 -2.96 2.10 10.40
CA THR A 302 -2.49 1.58 11.69
C THR A 302 -1.32 2.37 12.25
N ALA A 303 -0.39 2.86 11.43
CA ALA A 303 0.88 3.49 11.88
C ALA A 303 1.71 2.64 12.88
N THR A 304 1.36 1.36 13.02
CA THR A 304 1.96 0.35 13.88
C THR A 304 1.84 -1.02 13.19
N PRO A 305 2.75 -1.96 13.45
CA PRO A 305 2.74 -3.29 12.86
C PRO A 305 1.59 -4.16 13.40
N ASP A 306 1.33 -5.27 12.72
CA ASP A 306 0.32 -6.29 13.06
C ASP A 306 -1.08 -5.69 13.25
N PRO A 307 -1.90 -5.55 12.17
CA PRO A 307 -3.24 -4.98 12.28
C PRO A 307 -4.15 -5.76 13.24
N SER A 308 -3.86 -7.04 13.54
CA SER A 308 -4.61 -7.81 14.54
C SER A 308 -4.31 -7.42 15.99
N ARG A 309 -3.22 -6.67 16.22
CA ARG A 309 -2.80 -6.12 17.51
C ARG A 309 -2.78 -4.58 17.52
N SER A 310 -3.26 -3.97 16.43
CA SER A 310 -3.25 -2.52 16.19
C SER A 310 -4.65 -2.02 15.86
N ILE A 311 -4.83 -0.70 15.94
CA ILE A 311 -6.07 -0.03 15.57
C ILE A 311 -5.90 0.89 14.36
N PHE A 312 -6.97 0.99 13.58
CA PHE A 312 -7.09 1.84 12.41
C PHE A 312 -7.52 3.24 12.83
N LYS A 313 -6.68 4.22 12.51
CA LYS A 313 -6.84 5.62 12.92
C LYS A 313 -7.21 6.45 11.69
N PRO A 314 -8.33 7.18 11.69
CA PRO A 314 -8.84 7.87 10.52
C PRO A 314 -8.06 9.15 10.23
N PHE A 315 -7.86 9.42 8.95
CA PHE A 315 -7.28 10.62 8.38
C PHE A 315 -8.22 11.14 7.29
N ILE A 316 -8.46 12.44 7.29
CA ILE A 316 -9.28 13.14 6.31
C ILE A 316 -8.47 14.35 5.83
N PHE A 317 -8.43 14.59 4.52
CA PHE A 317 -7.81 15.80 4.00
C PHE A 317 -8.61 17.03 4.44
N SER A 318 -7.95 17.97 5.09
CA SER A 318 -8.50 19.25 5.54
C SER A 318 -7.58 20.40 5.12
N ASP A 319 -8.07 21.64 5.22
CA ASP A 319 -7.29 22.83 4.84
C ASP A 319 -6.06 23.06 5.73
N CYS A 320 -6.08 22.53 6.96
CA CYS A 320 -5.03 22.73 7.97
C CYS A 320 -4.76 21.43 8.75
N PRO A 321 -4.16 20.41 8.12
CA PRO A 321 -3.91 19.14 8.79
C PRO A 321 -2.85 19.31 9.89
N ILE A 322 -3.15 18.80 11.09
CA ILE A 322 -2.20 18.82 12.21
C ILE A 322 -1.04 17.86 11.91
N PRO A 323 0.22 18.32 11.96
CA PRO A 323 1.37 17.43 11.88
C PRO A 323 1.36 16.42 13.03
N VAL A 324 1.57 15.14 12.73
CA VAL A 324 1.63 14.07 13.74
C VAL A 324 3.06 13.53 13.86
N PRO A 325 4.00 14.25 14.49
CA PRO A 325 5.41 13.86 14.54
C PRO A 325 5.64 12.52 15.26
N ARG A 326 4.69 12.08 16.09
CA ARG A 326 4.76 10.82 16.87
C ARG A 326 4.72 9.55 15.98
N VAL A 327 4.34 9.68 14.71
CA VAL A 327 4.35 8.62 13.69
C VAL A 327 5.41 8.84 12.60
N VAL A 328 6.36 9.75 12.83
CA VAL A 328 7.44 10.07 11.90
C VAL A 328 8.79 9.70 12.52
N SER A 329 9.61 8.99 11.75
CA SER A 329 10.92 8.52 12.17
C SER A 329 11.95 9.66 12.26
N PRO A 330 13.00 9.50 13.08
CA PRO A 330 14.11 10.45 13.10
C PRO A 330 14.79 10.58 11.72
N GLN A 331 15.23 11.78 11.39
CA GLN A 331 15.98 12.04 10.15
C GLN A 331 17.49 11.93 10.37
N PHE A 332 18.19 11.26 9.45
CA PHE A 332 19.64 11.04 9.55
C PHE A 332 20.46 11.86 8.54
N GLY A 333 19.80 12.62 7.66
CA GLY A 333 20.45 13.48 6.68
C GLY A 333 21.50 12.72 5.85
N PRO A 334 22.68 13.30 5.56
CA PRO A 334 23.76 12.62 4.83
C PRO A 334 24.27 11.32 5.46
N ASN A 335 23.98 11.10 6.75
CA ASN A 335 24.40 9.89 7.46
C ASN A 335 23.44 8.71 7.26
N ASP A 336 22.28 8.94 6.64
CA ASP A 336 21.29 7.89 6.38
C ASP A 336 21.90 6.75 5.54
N PRO A 337 21.75 5.48 5.93
CA PRO A 337 22.21 4.33 5.16
C PRO A 337 21.76 4.31 3.71
N VAL A 338 20.56 4.84 3.39
CA VAL A 338 20.05 4.96 2.02
C VAL A 338 20.84 5.97 1.20
N ARG A 339 21.59 6.90 1.82
CA ARG A 339 22.38 7.94 1.14
C ARG A 339 23.86 7.60 1.00
N LYS A 340 24.36 6.57 1.69
CA LYS A 340 25.76 6.13 1.61
C LYS A 340 25.97 5.13 0.49
N GLN A 341 27.18 5.11 -0.08
CA GLN A 341 27.60 4.11 -1.08
C GLN A 341 28.83 3.34 -0.56
N PRO A 342 28.85 1.99 -0.62
CA PRO A 342 27.71 1.14 -0.94
C PRO A 342 26.56 1.30 0.08
N ARG A 343 25.32 1.09 -0.37
CA ARG A 343 24.10 1.27 0.45
C ARG A 343 24.06 0.27 1.61
N PHE A 344 23.37 0.66 2.69
CA PHE A 344 22.96 -0.23 3.78
C PHE A 344 24.08 -0.99 4.51
N GLN A 345 25.30 -0.44 4.54
CA GLN A 345 26.43 -1.01 5.32
C GLN A 345 26.37 -0.70 6.82
N SER A 346 25.46 0.18 7.22
CA SER A 346 25.20 0.55 8.60
C SER A 346 23.70 0.58 8.85
N ARG A 347 23.27 0.41 10.10
CA ARG A 347 21.87 0.52 10.51
C ARG A 347 21.66 1.73 11.41
N VAL A 348 20.44 2.26 11.41
CA VAL A 348 19.99 3.37 12.27
C VAL A 348 18.67 2.98 12.94
N ASP A 349 18.38 3.55 14.12
CA ASP A 349 17.12 3.30 14.82
C ASP A 349 16.01 4.21 14.28
N ARG A 350 15.16 3.67 13.40
CA ARG A 350 14.05 4.41 12.77
C ARG A 350 12.78 4.43 13.61
N ARG A 351 12.76 3.88 14.82
CA ARG A 351 11.51 3.76 15.59
C ARG A 351 11.02 5.14 16.05
N HIS A 352 9.83 5.53 15.58
CA HIS A 352 9.10 6.70 16.07
C HIS A 352 8.40 6.41 17.41
N ASP A 353 7.83 7.44 18.03
CA ASP A 353 7.28 7.35 19.39
C ASP A 353 6.14 6.34 19.52
N LEU A 354 5.18 6.38 18.58
CA LEU A 354 4.07 5.42 18.57
C LEU A 354 4.58 3.98 18.44
N TYR A 355 5.52 3.73 17.54
CA TYR A 355 6.09 2.39 17.33
C TYR A 355 6.79 1.87 18.60
N LYS A 356 7.55 2.72 19.29
CA LYS A 356 8.20 2.37 20.55
C LYS A 356 7.18 2.03 21.64
N ALA A 357 6.14 2.86 21.79
CA ALA A 357 5.08 2.62 22.77
C ALA A 357 4.32 1.32 22.46
N HIS A 358 4.00 1.09 21.19
CA HIS A 358 3.37 -0.14 20.71
C HIS A 358 4.23 -1.37 21.03
N GLN A 359 5.54 -1.35 20.74
CA GLN A 359 6.44 -2.46 21.08
C GLN A 359 6.45 -2.80 22.58
N VAL A 360 6.44 -1.77 23.44
CA VAL A 360 6.37 -1.96 24.89
C VAL A 360 5.03 -2.60 25.27
N ALA A 361 3.92 -2.13 24.71
CA ALA A 361 2.60 -2.70 24.95
C ALA A 361 2.50 -4.16 24.50
N LEU A 362 3.05 -4.52 23.33
CA LEU A 362 3.08 -5.90 22.84
C LEU A 362 3.83 -6.84 23.80
N ASN A 363 4.98 -6.41 24.31
CA ASN A 363 5.77 -7.17 25.29
C ASN A 363 5.00 -7.33 26.61
N THR A 364 4.27 -6.28 27.03
CA THR A 364 3.40 -6.34 28.22
C THR A 364 2.25 -7.33 28.00
N MET A 365 1.62 -7.35 26.82
CA MET A 365 0.56 -8.32 26.49
C MET A 365 1.07 -9.77 26.57
N GLU A 366 2.32 -10.03 26.18
CA GLU A 366 2.91 -11.37 26.22
C GLU A 366 3.28 -11.80 27.65
N THR A 367 3.72 -10.86 28.49
CA THR A 367 4.14 -11.15 29.88
C THR A 367 3.00 -11.08 30.88
N LYS A 368 1.95 -10.29 30.59
CA LYS A 368 0.78 -10.06 31.43
C LYS A 368 -0.51 -10.04 30.59
N PRO A 369 -1.03 -11.23 30.20
CA PRO A 369 -2.12 -11.34 29.25
C PRO A 369 -3.41 -10.59 29.63
N ASN A 370 -3.78 -10.56 30.91
CA ASN A 370 -5.01 -9.89 31.36
C ASN A 370 -4.92 -8.36 31.26
N GLU A 371 -3.79 -7.77 31.65
CA GLU A 371 -3.56 -6.31 31.50
C GLU A 371 -3.49 -5.94 30.02
N GLY A 372 -2.82 -6.77 29.22
CA GLY A 372 -2.71 -6.58 27.78
C GLY A 372 -4.05 -6.66 27.04
N LEU A 373 -4.90 -7.61 27.40
CA LEU A 373 -6.24 -7.75 26.81
C LEU A 373 -7.11 -6.53 27.12
N ALA A 374 -7.06 -6.02 28.36
CA ALA A 374 -7.82 -4.83 28.73
C ALA A 374 -7.40 -3.58 27.94
N ILE A 375 -6.09 -3.38 27.71
CA ILE A 375 -5.59 -2.29 26.86
C ILE A 375 -6.08 -2.48 25.42
N TYR A 376 -6.00 -3.71 24.90
CA TYR A 376 -6.47 -4.01 23.56
C TYR A 376 -7.95 -3.71 23.39
N ASP A 377 -8.81 -4.13 24.33
CA ASP A 377 -10.25 -3.87 24.30
C ASP A 377 -10.56 -2.36 24.31
N ILE A 378 -9.86 -1.57 25.13
CA ILE A 378 -10.00 -0.11 25.15
C ILE A 378 -9.65 0.50 23.79
N LEU A 379 -8.58 0.03 23.15
CA LEU A 379 -8.19 0.52 21.82
C LEU A 379 -9.20 0.09 20.75
N ARG A 380 -9.76 -1.13 20.82
CA ARG A 380 -10.85 -1.58 19.95
C ARG A 380 -12.07 -0.68 20.08
N ASP A 381 -12.43 -0.31 21.31
CA ASP A 381 -13.53 0.61 21.58
C ASP A 381 -13.28 1.99 20.96
N LEU A 382 -12.04 2.51 21.05
CA LEU A 382 -11.64 3.75 20.38
C LEU A 382 -11.82 3.66 18.85
N GLU A 383 -11.36 2.57 18.21
CA GLU A 383 -11.58 2.37 16.77
C GLU A 383 -13.08 2.34 16.41
N SER A 384 -13.88 1.60 17.18
CA SER A 384 -15.33 1.50 16.96
C SER A 384 -16.05 2.83 17.14
N GLN A 385 -15.62 3.67 18.08
CA GLN A 385 -16.14 5.03 18.25
C GLN A 385 -15.84 5.89 17.02
N CYS A 386 -14.58 5.91 16.56
CA CYS A 386 -14.20 6.65 15.36
C CYS A 386 -15.00 6.23 14.12
N LEU A 387 -15.18 4.91 13.92
CA LEU A 387 -15.99 4.38 12.81
C LEU A 387 -17.46 4.82 12.89
N SER A 388 -18.02 4.88 14.10
CA SER A 388 -19.40 5.33 14.33
C SER A 388 -19.55 6.82 14.02
N GLU A 389 -18.62 7.66 14.48
CA GLU A 389 -18.59 9.09 14.19
C GLU A 389 -18.46 9.37 12.68
N ILE A 390 -17.56 8.65 12.00
CA ILE A 390 -17.38 8.77 10.54
C ILE A 390 -18.64 8.35 9.79
N SER A 391 -19.29 7.27 10.23
CA SER A 391 -20.55 6.82 9.64
C SER A 391 -21.67 7.87 9.81
N ALA A 392 -21.77 8.47 11.00
CA ALA A 392 -22.70 9.55 11.28
C ALA A 392 -22.40 10.79 10.41
N MET A 393 -21.12 11.12 10.21
CA MET A 393 -20.69 12.22 9.34
C MET A 393 -21.06 11.96 7.87
N LEU A 394 -20.78 10.77 7.35
CA LEU A 394 -21.16 10.39 5.98
C LEU A 394 -22.69 10.35 5.80
N GLY A 395 -23.43 10.06 6.87
CA GLY A 395 -24.90 10.13 6.91
C GLY A 395 -25.47 11.55 7.02
N GLY A 396 -24.62 12.58 7.22
CA GLY A 396 -25.03 13.97 7.40
C GLY A 396 -25.59 14.30 8.79
N GLU A 397 -25.35 13.45 9.78
CA GLU A 397 -25.81 13.64 11.17
C GLU A 397 -24.90 14.62 11.94
N ILE A 398 -23.60 14.71 11.58
CA ILE A 398 -22.62 15.61 12.17
C ILE A 398 -21.84 16.40 11.10
N PRO A 399 -21.36 17.64 11.39
CA PRO A 399 -20.56 18.43 10.46
C PRO A 399 -19.17 17.80 10.21
N GLY A 400 -18.71 17.81 8.95
CA GLY A 400 -17.40 17.25 8.59
C GLY A 400 -16.18 18.06 9.07
N ASP A 401 -16.38 19.35 9.36
CA ASP A 401 -15.30 20.28 9.76
C ASP A 401 -14.67 19.94 11.11
N GLU A 402 -15.33 19.12 11.94
CA GLU A 402 -14.90 18.76 13.29
C GLU A 402 -13.89 17.60 13.32
N LEU A 403 -13.59 16.96 12.18
CA LEU A 403 -12.83 15.70 12.13
C LEU A 403 -11.39 15.82 11.59
N GLY A 404 -10.92 17.04 11.30
CA GLY A 404 -9.58 17.27 10.72
C GLY A 404 -8.42 16.78 11.60
N ASP A 405 -8.65 16.65 12.90
CA ASP A 405 -7.63 16.34 13.91
C ASP A 405 -7.70 14.88 14.41
N LEU A 406 -8.66 14.08 13.93
CA LEU A 406 -8.90 12.73 14.43
C LEU A 406 -7.65 11.85 14.40
N PHE A 407 -6.85 11.92 13.32
CA PHE A 407 -5.64 11.11 13.23
C PHE A 407 -4.65 11.42 14.36
N PHE A 408 -4.47 12.71 14.64
CA PHE A 408 -3.63 13.18 15.73
C PHE A 408 -4.18 12.72 17.08
N ASP A 409 -5.47 12.95 17.34
CA ASP A 409 -6.12 12.61 18.61
C ASP A 409 -6.08 11.11 18.88
N CYS A 410 -6.31 10.27 17.88
CA CYS A 410 -6.21 8.82 18.02
C CYS A 410 -4.78 8.38 18.32
N VAL A 411 -3.76 8.92 17.62
CA VAL A 411 -2.36 8.60 17.89
C VAL A 411 -1.96 9.01 19.30
N ASP A 412 -2.35 10.22 19.72
CA ASP A 412 -2.00 10.74 21.04
C ASP A 412 -2.65 9.92 22.16
N THR A 413 -3.93 9.56 21.97
CA THR A 413 -4.72 8.73 22.88
C THR A 413 -4.17 7.30 22.96
N GLU A 414 -3.84 6.68 21.84
CA GLU A 414 -3.27 5.33 21.80
C GLU A 414 -1.96 5.25 22.60
N ILE A 415 -1.08 6.25 22.46
CA ILE A 415 0.17 6.25 23.23
C ILE A 415 -0.09 6.43 24.72
N LYS A 416 -1.09 7.25 25.11
CA LYS A 416 -1.47 7.39 26.52
C LYS A 416 -1.98 6.07 27.11
N PHE A 417 -2.68 5.24 26.33
CA PHE A 417 -3.13 3.93 26.79
C PHE A 417 -2.03 2.87 26.86
N TYR A 418 -0.93 3.05 26.12
CA TYR A 418 0.25 2.17 26.21
C TYR A 418 1.17 2.47 27.40
N GLN A 419 1.05 3.65 28.02
CA GLN A 419 1.87 4.13 29.14
C GLN A 419 1.12 3.96 30.47
#